data_AF-A0A6I3SXX3-F1
#
_entry.id   AF-A0A6I3SXX3-F1
#
_cell.length_a   1.000
_cell.length_b   1.000
_cell.length_c   1.000
_cell.angle_alpha   90.00
_cell.angle_beta   90.00
_cell.angle_gamma   90.00
#
_symmetry.space_group_name_H-M   'P 1'
#
loop_
_entity.id
_entity.type
_entity.pdbx_description
1 polymer ?
#
loop_
_entity_poly.entity_id
_entity_poly.type
_entity_poly.pdbx_seq_one_letter_code
_entity_poly.pdbx_strand_id
1 'polypeptide(L)'
;MEQLRGIVSDLRHGKTVMYKKETGTSTLHAAVFKLGEQPCKIVANHPIVINDGDEMLLSGTLRGDKLFIALAHRNLTRKVEGHEGWATRLCLTVLLVAAGIWFATVMLGGGYALVLTLALLAAGVLMAGRSIQVILAIMALRRRKGKQ
;
A
#
# COMPACT_ATOMS: atom_id res chain seq x y z
N MET A 1 12.54 -6.25 0.69
CA MET A 1 11.73 -5.66 -0.40
C MET A 1 12.44 -5.90 -1.70
N GLU A 2 11.73 -6.47 -2.66
CA GLU A 2 12.26 -6.72 -3.99
C GLU A 2 12.07 -5.48 -4.85
N GLN A 3 13.02 -5.25 -5.76
CA GLN A 3 12.96 -4.15 -6.70
C GLN A 3 13.02 -4.69 -8.12
N LEU A 4 12.19 -4.12 -8.98
CA LEU A 4 12.13 -4.46 -10.39
C LEU A 4 12.33 -3.19 -11.22
N ARG A 5 13.19 -3.23 -12.23
CA ARG A 5 13.38 -2.14 -13.18
C ARG A 5 13.21 -2.68 -14.59
N GLY A 6 12.54 -1.94 -15.45
CA GLY A 6 12.36 -2.34 -16.84
C GLY A 6 11.41 -1.42 -17.59
N ILE A 7 11.09 -1.82 -18.81
CA ILE A 7 10.19 -1.10 -19.71
C ILE A 7 8.79 -1.71 -19.59
N VAL A 8 7.79 -0.83 -19.52
CA VAL A 8 6.38 -1.22 -19.46
C VAL A 8 5.90 -1.72 -20.82
N SER A 9 5.18 -2.84 -20.80
CA SER A 9 4.47 -3.38 -21.96
C SER A 9 3.14 -4.02 -21.52
N ASP A 10 2.19 -4.16 -22.45
CA ASP A 10 0.86 -4.75 -22.21
C ASP A 10 0.11 -4.07 -21.05
N LEU A 11 0.12 -2.73 -21.04
CA LEU A 11 -0.50 -1.93 -19.99
C LEU A 11 -2.03 -1.95 -20.07
N ARG A 12 -2.64 -2.34 -18.95
CA ARG A 12 -4.08 -2.32 -18.74
C ARG A 12 -4.43 -1.48 -17.52
N HIS A 13 -5.30 -0.49 -17.72
CA HIS A 13 -5.81 0.36 -16.66
C HIS A 13 -7.13 -0.21 -16.13
N GLY A 14 -7.26 -0.19 -14.80
CA GLY A 14 -8.50 -0.50 -14.09
C GLY A 14 -8.85 0.63 -13.12
N LYS A 15 -10.14 0.93 -13.01
CA LYS A 15 -10.64 1.91 -12.05
C LYS A 15 -11.79 1.29 -11.28
N THR A 16 -11.66 1.23 -9.97
CA THR A 16 -12.76 0.85 -9.08
C THR A 16 -13.30 2.12 -8.45
N VAL A 17 -14.58 2.40 -8.65
CA VAL A 17 -15.27 3.55 -8.04
C VAL A 17 -16.27 3.00 -7.04
N MET A 18 -16.09 3.36 -5.77
CA MET A 18 -17.03 3.04 -4.70
C MET A 18 -17.71 4.32 -4.26
N TYR A 19 -19.00 4.43 -4.53
CA TYR A 19 -19.82 5.51 -4.00
C TYR A 19 -20.41 5.10 -2.65
N LYS A 20 -20.20 5.90 -1.61
CA LYS A 20 -20.82 5.70 -0.30
C LYS A 20 -21.50 7.00 0.11
N LYS A 21 -22.83 6.95 0.30
CA LYS A 21 -23.68 8.13 0.57
C LYS A 21 -23.19 8.96 1.78
N GLU A 22 -22.58 8.29 2.76
CA GLU A 22 -22.10 8.88 4.02
C GLU A 22 -20.67 9.45 3.95
N THR A 23 -19.80 8.89 3.11
CA THR A 23 -18.36 9.24 3.08
C THR A 23 -17.90 9.78 1.72
N GLY A 24 -18.81 9.94 0.77
CA GLY A 24 -18.53 10.39 -0.59
C GLY A 24 -18.01 9.27 -1.50
N THR A 25 -17.40 9.67 -2.62
CA THR A 25 -16.87 8.76 -3.63
C THR A 25 -15.41 8.42 -3.34
N SER A 26 -15.12 7.14 -3.10
CA SER A 26 -13.76 6.62 -3.07
C SER A 26 -13.39 6.04 -4.43
N THR A 27 -12.26 6.45 -4.99
CA THR A 27 -11.76 5.93 -6.27
C THR A 27 -10.43 5.22 -6.04
N LEU A 28 -10.33 4.01 -6.57
CA LEU A 28 -9.15 3.17 -6.50
C LEU A 28 -8.66 2.92 -7.93
N HIS A 29 -7.42 3.31 -8.19
CA HIS A 29 -6.77 3.12 -9.49
C HIS A 29 -5.89 1.88 -9.43
N ALA A 30 -6.02 1.02 -10.42
CA ALA A 30 -5.18 -0.14 -10.59
C ALA A 30 -4.58 -0.13 -11.99
N ALA A 31 -3.35 -0.59 -12.11
CA ALA A 31 -2.71 -0.85 -13.38
C ALA A 31 -2.08 -2.24 -13.34
N VAL A 32 -2.30 -3.01 -14.39
CA VAL A 32 -1.68 -4.32 -14.61
C VAL A 32 -0.90 -4.24 -15.90
N PHE A 33 0.37 -4.63 -15.87
CA PHE A 33 1.28 -4.52 -17.01
C PHE A 33 2.43 -5.51 -16.85
N LYS A 34 3.25 -5.65 -17.87
CA LYS A 34 4.50 -6.40 -17.82
C LYS A 34 5.69 -5.45 -17.75
N LEU A 35 6.68 -5.79 -16.93
CA LEU A 35 7.98 -5.13 -16.89
C LEU A 35 9.03 -6.14 -17.39
N GLY A 36 9.39 -6.05 -18.67
CA GLY A 36 10.02 -7.18 -19.37
C GLY A 36 9.07 -8.38 -19.41
N GLU A 37 9.51 -9.55 -18.94
CA GLU A 37 8.69 -10.77 -18.87
C GLU A 37 7.83 -10.89 -17.59
N GLN A 38 8.02 -9.97 -16.64
CA GLN A 38 7.45 -10.08 -15.30
C GLN A 38 6.09 -9.37 -15.22
N PRO A 39 4.97 -10.09 -14.96
CA PRO A 39 3.68 -9.44 -14.76
C PRO A 39 3.67 -8.68 -13.42
N CYS A 40 3.15 -7.47 -13.47
CA CYS A 40 3.18 -6.50 -12.38
C CYS A 40 1.78 -5.89 -12.16
N LYS A 41 1.46 -5.60 -10.91
CA LYS A 41 0.24 -4.89 -10.50
C LYS A 41 0.60 -3.72 -9.59
N ILE A 42 0.10 -2.54 -9.92
CA ILE A 42 0.12 -1.35 -9.07
C ILE A 42 -1.32 -1.03 -8.65
N VAL A 43 -1.48 -0.65 -7.38
CA VAL A 43 -2.73 -0.17 -6.82
C VAL A 43 -2.46 1.14 -6.07
N ALA A 44 -3.24 2.17 -6.37
CA ALA A 44 -3.08 3.48 -5.76
C ALA A 44 -4.42 4.19 -5.57
N ASN A 45 -4.44 5.07 -4.57
CA ASN A 45 -5.57 5.93 -4.19
C ASN A 45 -5.62 7.21 -5.04
N HIS A 46 -4.60 7.40 -5.89
CA HIS A 46 -4.44 8.51 -6.80
C HIS A 46 -4.28 7.97 -8.23
N PRO A 47 -4.52 8.78 -9.26
CA PRO A 47 -4.27 8.37 -10.64
C PRO A 47 -2.84 7.85 -10.83
N ILE A 48 -2.73 6.77 -11.59
CA ILE A 48 -1.45 6.14 -11.94
C ILE A 48 -1.03 6.71 -13.30
N VAL A 49 0.14 7.33 -13.38
CA VAL A 49 0.66 7.96 -14.61
C VAL A 49 1.75 7.07 -15.22
N ILE A 50 1.34 6.17 -16.11
CA ILE A 50 2.20 5.20 -16.78
C ILE A 50 1.67 5.02 -18.20
N ASN A 51 2.58 4.88 -19.18
CA ASN A 51 2.28 4.46 -20.53
C ASN A 51 3.16 3.28 -20.96
N ASP A 52 2.75 2.55 -22.00
CA ASP A 52 3.61 1.57 -22.66
C ASP A 52 4.89 2.24 -23.17
N GLY A 53 6.02 1.55 -23.02
CA GLY A 53 7.35 2.08 -23.33
C GLY A 53 7.98 2.95 -22.23
N ASP A 54 7.25 3.32 -21.17
CA ASP A 54 7.84 4.03 -20.05
C ASP A 54 8.82 3.12 -19.29
N GLU A 55 9.93 3.69 -18.84
CA GLU A 55 10.87 3.02 -17.95
C GLU A 55 10.42 3.20 -16.50
N MET A 56 10.21 2.08 -15.80
CA MET A 56 9.70 2.07 -14.44
C MET A 56 10.66 1.39 -13.48
N LEU A 57 10.64 1.87 -12.25
CA LEU A 57 11.24 1.24 -11.08
C LEU A 57 10.14 0.93 -10.06
N LEU A 58 9.98 -0.34 -9.73
CA LEU A 58 8.98 -0.85 -8.80
C LEU A 58 9.65 -1.38 -7.54
N SER A 59 8.96 -1.26 -6.41
CA SER A 59 9.36 -1.83 -5.14
C SER A 59 8.16 -2.48 -4.47
N GLY A 60 8.33 -3.74 -4.06
CA GLY A 60 7.23 -4.54 -3.60
C GLY A 60 7.61 -5.97 -3.29
N THR A 61 6.65 -6.87 -3.54
CA THR A 61 6.73 -8.27 -3.19
C THR A 61 6.13 -9.10 -4.31
N LEU A 62 6.81 -10.18 -4.68
CA LEU A 62 6.19 -11.26 -5.43
C LEU A 62 5.10 -11.93 -4.58
N ARG A 63 3.97 -12.27 -5.20
CA ARG A 63 2.88 -13.03 -4.57
C ARG A 63 2.37 -14.11 -5.51
N GLY A 64 2.28 -15.35 -5.01
CA GLY A 64 1.71 -16.48 -5.76
C GLY A 64 2.44 -16.77 -7.08
N ASP A 65 1.66 -17.02 -8.14
CA ASP A 65 2.07 -17.40 -9.51
C ASP A 65 2.83 -16.31 -10.28
N LYS A 66 3.93 -15.84 -9.70
CA LYS A 66 4.83 -14.85 -10.32
C LYS A 66 4.17 -13.50 -10.57
N LEU A 67 3.14 -13.08 -9.84
CA LEU A 67 2.64 -11.70 -9.94
C LEU A 67 3.43 -10.78 -8.99
N PHE A 68 4.05 -9.74 -9.55
CA PHE A 68 4.73 -8.73 -8.74
C PHE A 68 3.74 -7.66 -8.26
N ILE A 69 3.53 -7.55 -6.95
CA ILE A 69 2.68 -6.51 -6.37
C ILE A 69 3.56 -5.33 -5.95
N ALA A 70 3.48 -4.25 -6.71
CA ALA A 70 4.21 -3.03 -6.45
C ALA A 70 3.47 -2.18 -5.40
N LEU A 71 4.15 -1.93 -4.28
CA LEU A 71 3.63 -1.09 -3.18
C LEU A 71 4.06 0.37 -3.34
N ALA A 72 5.19 0.58 -4.01
CA ALA A 72 5.69 1.87 -4.43
C ALA A 72 6.27 1.76 -5.84
N HIS A 73 6.16 2.83 -6.61
CA HIS A 73 6.64 2.89 -7.99
C HIS A 73 7.22 4.26 -8.30
N ARG A 74 8.10 4.29 -9.29
CA ARG A 74 8.70 5.48 -9.88
C ARG A 74 8.78 5.32 -11.38
N ASN A 75 8.18 6.26 -12.10
CA ASN A 75 8.32 6.39 -13.54
C ASN A 75 9.56 7.24 -13.82
N LEU A 76 10.59 6.62 -14.39
CA LEU A 76 11.85 7.27 -14.70
C LEU A 76 11.72 8.17 -15.93
N THR A 77 10.91 7.77 -16.92
CA THR A 77 10.63 8.56 -18.13
C THR A 77 9.88 9.85 -17.80
N ARG A 78 8.83 9.77 -16.98
CA ARG A 78 7.93 10.91 -16.67
C ARG A 78 8.29 11.64 -15.37
N LYS A 79 9.26 11.14 -14.61
CA LYS A 79 9.69 11.68 -13.30
C LYS A 79 8.55 11.76 -12.26
N VAL A 80 7.62 10.81 -12.29
CA VAL A 80 6.49 10.71 -11.35
C VAL A 80 6.73 9.55 -10.37
N GLU A 81 6.37 9.75 -9.10
CA GLU A 81 6.46 8.75 -8.03
C GLU A 81 5.09 8.51 -7.40
N GLY A 82 4.83 7.30 -6.91
CA GLY A 82 3.56 6.95 -6.27
C GLY A 82 3.63 5.74 -5.36
N HIS A 83 2.63 5.57 -4.49
CA HIS A 83 2.57 4.48 -3.51
C HIS A 83 1.13 4.14 -3.08
N GLU A 84 0.91 2.94 -2.53
CA GLU A 84 -0.40 2.38 -2.11
C GLU A 84 -1.03 3.09 -0.88
N GLY A 85 -0.54 4.27 -0.50
CA GLY A 85 -0.97 5.01 0.70
C GLY A 85 -0.73 4.29 2.05
N TRP A 86 0.21 4.79 2.86
CA TRP A 86 0.50 4.24 4.20
C TRP A 86 -0.09 5.07 5.35
N ALA A 87 -0.27 6.38 5.15
CA ALA A 87 -0.55 7.33 6.24
C ALA A 87 -1.91 7.09 6.93
N THR A 88 -2.97 6.84 6.16
CA THR A 88 -4.32 6.61 6.71
C THR A 88 -4.38 5.34 7.56
N ARG A 89 -3.75 4.25 7.10
CA ARG A 89 -3.64 2.98 7.83
C ARG A 89 -2.86 3.15 9.13
N LEU A 90 -1.77 3.91 9.09
CA LEU A 90 -0.95 4.17 10.27
C LEU A 90 -1.69 5.06 11.29
N CYS A 91 -2.40 6.09 10.84
CA CYS A 91 -3.26 6.91 11.70
C CYS A 91 -4.33 6.06 12.39
N LEU A 92 -5.04 5.22 11.64
CA LEU A 92 -6.06 4.32 12.20
C LEU A 92 -5.46 3.33 13.21
N THR A 93 -4.23 2.86 12.96
CA THR A 93 -3.52 2.00 13.90
C THR A 93 -3.29 2.68 15.24
N VAL A 94 -2.83 3.94 15.23
CA VAL A 94 -2.60 4.73 16.46
C VAL A 94 -3.92 4.89 17.23
N LEU A 95 -5.02 5.20 16.54
CA LEU A 95 -6.34 5.34 17.15
C LEU A 95 -6.84 4.04 17.77
N LEU A 96 -6.70 2.90 17.07
CA LEU A 96 -7.13 1.59 17.59
C LEU A 96 -6.34 1.16 18.81
N VAL A 97 -5.02 1.38 18.81
CA VAL A 97 -4.16 1.07 19.96
C VAL A 97 -4.51 1.96 21.15
N ALA A 98 -4.70 3.27 20.92
CA ALA A 98 -5.10 4.21 21.97
C ALA A 98 -6.46 3.84 22.57
N ALA A 99 -7.44 3.50 21.72
CA ALA A 99 -8.75 3.03 22.16
C ALA A 99 -8.65 1.73 22.97
N GLY A 100 -7.84 0.76 22.52
CA GLY A 100 -7.62 -0.51 23.22
C GLY A 100 -7.04 -0.30 24.63
N ILE A 101 -6.06 0.59 24.75
CA ILE A 101 -5.47 0.96 26.05
C ILE A 101 -6.50 1.68 26.93
N TRP A 102 -7.25 2.63 26.38
CA TRP A 102 -8.32 3.34 27.11
C TRP A 102 -9.37 2.38 27.65
N PHE A 103 -9.83 1.42 26.84
CA PHE A 103 -10.76 0.38 27.30
C PHE A 103 -10.16 -0.48 28.42
N ALA A 104 -8.87 -0.81 28.32
CA ALA A 104 -8.19 -1.61 29.34
C ALA A 104 -8.09 -0.88 30.69
N THR A 105 -7.93 0.45 30.67
CA THR A 105 -7.73 1.25 31.88
C THR A 105 -9.02 1.81 32.49
N VAL A 106 -10.01 2.17 31.66
CA VAL A 106 -11.23 2.86 32.10
C VAL A 106 -12.41 1.89 32.33
N MET A 107 -12.53 0.83 31.52
CA MET A 107 -13.62 -0.17 31.62
C MET A 107 -13.22 -1.38 32.48
N LEU A 108 -12.58 -1.10 33.63
CA LEU A 108 -12.21 -2.09 34.64
C LEU A 108 -13.45 -2.85 35.14
N GLY A 109 -13.76 -4.00 34.54
CA GLY A 109 -14.75 -4.92 35.11
C GLY A 109 -15.47 -5.82 34.11
N GLY A 110 -14.75 -6.74 33.47
CA GLY A 110 -15.41 -7.87 32.80
C GLY A 110 -14.55 -8.54 31.73
N GLY A 111 -14.75 -9.85 31.53
CA GLY A 111 -14.05 -10.62 30.50
C GLY A 111 -14.20 -10.03 29.09
N TYR A 112 -15.33 -9.37 28.80
CA TYR A 112 -15.57 -8.71 27.52
C TYR A 112 -14.64 -7.51 27.25
N ALA A 113 -14.24 -6.76 28.27
CA ALA A 113 -13.31 -5.63 28.09
C ALA A 113 -11.93 -6.12 27.65
N LEU A 114 -11.45 -7.20 28.26
CA LEU A 114 -10.16 -7.82 27.91
C LEU A 114 -10.15 -8.36 26.48
N VAL A 115 -11.22 -9.06 26.09
CA VAL A 115 -11.38 -9.58 24.71
C VAL A 115 -11.39 -8.43 23.69
N LEU A 116 -12.12 -7.35 23.97
CA LEU A 116 -12.17 -6.19 23.09
C LEU A 116 -10.81 -5.50 22.95
N THR A 117 -10.08 -5.29 24.05
CA THR A 117 -8.74 -4.73 24.03
C THR A 117 -7.79 -5.57 23.18
N LEU A 118 -7.79 -6.90 23.36
CA LEU A 118 -6.94 -7.79 22.56
C LEU A 118 -7.31 -7.72 21.07
N ALA A 119 -8.60 -7.68 20.74
CA ALA A 119 -9.06 -7.56 19.36
C ALA A 119 -8.60 -6.24 18.73
N LEU A 120 -8.71 -5.12 19.45
CA LEU A 120 -8.29 -3.80 18.96
C LEU A 120 -6.77 -3.72 18.78
N LEU A 121 -5.99 -4.24 19.74
CA LEU A 121 -4.54 -4.30 19.64
C LEU A 121 -4.08 -5.19 18.48
N ALA A 122 -4.66 -6.38 18.33
CA ALA A 122 -4.35 -7.29 17.23
C ALA A 122 -4.67 -6.64 15.87
N ALA A 123 -5.84 -6.00 15.74
CA ALA A 123 -6.21 -5.26 14.53
C ALA A 123 -5.21 -4.13 14.23
N GLY A 124 -4.81 -3.36 15.25
CA GLY A 124 -3.79 -2.32 15.11
C GLY A 124 -2.46 -2.87 14.60
N VAL A 125 -1.95 -3.94 15.21
CA VAL A 125 -0.68 -4.58 14.79
C VAL A 125 -0.74 -5.06 13.34
N LEU A 126 -1.84 -5.71 12.93
CA LEU A 126 -2.02 -6.16 11.55
C LEU A 126 -2.01 -4.99 10.55
N MET A 127 -2.68 -3.88 10.88
CA MET A 127 -2.68 -2.67 10.04
C MET A 127 -1.31 -1.99 9.99
N ALA A 128 -0.59 -1.90 11.11
CA ALA A 128 0.78 -1.39 11.16
C ALA A 128 1.72 -2.20 10.27
N GLY A 129 1.63 -3.54 10.32
CA GLY A 129 2.47 -4.43 9.52
C GLY A 129 2.39 -4.10 8.02
N ARG A 130 1.18 -3.84 7.51
CA ARG A 130 1.02 -3.45 6.10
C ARG A 130 1.57 -2.06 5.79
N SER A 131 1.36 -1.09 6.68
CA SER A 131 1.90 0.27 6.51
C SER A 131 3.42 0.28 6.47
N ILE A 132 4.06 -0.49 7.35
CA ILE A 132 5.53 -0.62 7.42
C ILE A 132 6.07 -1.19 6.10
N GLN A 133 5.42 -2.19 5.52
CA GLN A 133 5.82 -2.72 4.21
C GLN A 133 5.82 -1.62 3.13
N VAL A 134 4.77 -0.80 3.06
CA VAL A 134 4.73 0.31 2.08
C VAL A 134 5.86 1.32 2.34
N ILE A 135 6.13 1.67 3.59
CA ILE A 135 7.25 2.57 3.96
C ILE A 135 8.59 1.98 3.53
N LEU A 136 8.83 0.70 3.83
CA LEU A 136 10.04 -0.02 3.41
C LEU A 136 10.17 -0.03 1.88
N ALA A 137 9.06 -0.18 1.14
CA ALA A 137 9.08 -0.11 -0.32
C ALA A 137 9.52 1.27 -0.83
N ILE A 138 8.99 2.34 -0.25
CA ILE A 138 9.34 3.74 -0.59
C ILE A 138 10.81 4.01 -0.28
N MET A 139 11.28 3.60 0.91
CA MET A 139 12.68 3.76 1.29
C MET A 139 13.62 3.02 0.35
N ALA A 140 13.23 1.81 -0.08
CA ALA A 140 14.02 1.03 -1.02
C ALA A 140 14.18 1.76 -2.37
N LEU A 141 13.12 2.42 -2.87
CA LEU A 141 13.21 3.25 -4.08
C LEU A 141 14.13 4.46 -3.90
N ARG A 142 14.06 5.14 -2.75
CA ARG A 142 14.91 6.31 -2.45
C ARG A 142 16.39 5.94 -2.38
N ARG A 143 16.73 4.79 -1.80
CA ARG A 143 18.13 4.35 -1.61
C ARG A 143 18.88 4.16 -2.93
N ARG A 144 18.17 3.86 -4.02
CA ARG A 144 18.76 3.71 -5.37
C ARG A 144 19.07 5.05 -6.04
N LYS A 145 18.42 6.14 -5.61
CA LYS A 145 18.67 7.50 -6.13
C LYS A 145 20.07 8.02 -5.79
N GLY A 146 20.69 7.53 -4.71
CA GLY A 146 22.04 7.92 -4.29
C GLY A 146 23.18 7.08 -4.87
N LYS A 147 22.90 6.14 -5.78
CA LYS A 147 23.91 5.27 -6.43
C LYS A 147 23.98 5.46 -7.95
N GLN A 148 23.40 6.53 -8.49
CA GLN A 148 23.56 6.98 -9.87
C GLN A 148 24.44 8.23 -9.86
#